data_AF-A0A0L6VTP1-F1
#
_entry.id   AF-A0A0L6VTP1-F1
#
_cell.length_a   1.000
_cell.length_b   1.000
_cell.length_c   1.000
_cell.angle_alpha   90.00
_cell.angle_beta   90.00
_cell.angle_gamma   90.00
#
_symmetry.space_group_name_H-M   'P 1'
#
loop_
_entity.id
_entity.type
_entity.pdbx_description
1 polymer ?
#
loop_
_entity_poly.entity_id
_entity_poly.type
_entity_poly.pdbx_seq_one_letter_code
_entity_poly.pdbx_strand_id
1 'polypeptide(L)'
;MATTKPDNCVVAKIEGKVRYGMVKHIYSLEECHHAGNKVIVLSPIANLFPQKFDLSTSRFRYYLYIYKCVVGQVDHTKALVVAPSDIFSLAAYFFLPSDTFGIETGGIILVPFEHQALLDISNNP
;
A
#
# COMPACT_ATOMS: atom_id res chain seq x y z
N MET A 1 -12.77 -10.10 -22.65
CA MET A 1 -13.27 -9.16 -21.62
C MET A 1 -12.06 -8.52 -20.97
N ALA A 2 -11.90 -7.20 -21.08
CA ALA A 2 -10.81 -6.49 -20.41
C ALA A 2 -11.13 -6.45 -18.91
N THR A 3 -10.48 -7.30 -18.12
CA THR A 3 -10.44 -7.13 -16.67
C THR A 3 -9.60 -5.88 -16.42
N THR A 4 -10.25 -4.74 -16.14
CA THR A 4 -9.57 -3.60 -15.53
C THR A 4 -8.92 -4.14 -14.26
N LYS A 5 -7.58 -4.16 -14.23
CA LYS A 5 -6.84 -4.59 -13.06
C LYS A 5 -7.38 -3.78 -11.88
N PRO A 6 -7.70 -4.40 -10.73
CA PRO A 6 -8.15 -3.66 -9.57
C PRO A 6 -6.97 -2.82 -9.06
N ASP A 7 -6.77 -1.64 -9.64
CA ASP A 7 -5.79 -0.66 -9.19
C ASP A 7 -6.40 0.09 -7.99
N ASN A 8 -6.74 -0.68 -6.95
CA ASN A 8 -7.23 -0.15 -5.69
C ASN A 8 -6.13 -0.33 -4.65
N CYS A 9 -5.80 0.74 -3.94
CA CYS A 9 -5.02 0.64 -2.71
C CYS A 9 -6.00 0.43 -1.55
N VAL A 10 -5.78 -0.61 -0.75
CA VAL A 10 -6.60 -0.92 0.42
C VAL A 10 -5.84 -0.70 1.71
N VAL A 11 -6.59 -0.47 2.77
CA VAL A 11 -6.14 -0.42 4.15
C VAL A 11 -6.60 -1.70 4.82
N ALA A 12 -5.66 -2.55 5.24
CA ALA A 12 -5.94 -3.80 5.93
C ALA A 12 -5.43 -3.74 7.37
N LYS A 13 -6.20 -4.30 8.32
CA LYS A 13 -5.79 -4.42 9.73
C LYS A 13 -5.52 -5.89 10.04
N ILE A 14 -4.24 -6.24 10.09
CA ILE A 14 -3.78 -7.63 10.32
C ILE A 14 -3.08 -7.65 11.67
N GLU A 15 -3.55 -8.49 12.58
CA GLU A 15 -3.00 -8.61 13.94
C GLU A 15 -2.92 -7.25 14.66
N GLY A 16 -3.93 -6.40 14.45
CA GLY A 16 -3.99 -5.06 15.02
C GLY A 16 -3.13 -4.00 14.32
N LYS A 17 -2.27 -4.38 13.37
CA LYS A 17 -1.40 -3.45 12.61
C LYS A 17 -2.03 -3.04 11.28
N VAL A 18 -2.00 -1.75 11.00
CA VAL A 18 -2.47 -1.20 9.72
C VAL A 18 -1.42 -1.45 8.64
N ARG A 19 -1.84 -2.04 7.52
CA ARG A 19 -1.01 -2.27 6.34
C ARG A 19 -1.71 -1.73 5.10
N TYR A 20 -0.92 -1.21 4.18
CA TYR A 20 -1.39 -0.72 2.88
C TYR A 20 -0.89 -1.64 1.78
N GLY A 21 -1.73 -1.87 0.78
CA GLY A 21 -1.37 -2.71 -0.34
C GLY A 21 -2.23 -2.46 -1.56
N MET A 22 -1.64 -2.65 -2.73
CA MET A 22 -2.35 -2.64 -4.00
C MET A 22 -3.02 -3.99 -4.22
N VAL A 23 -4.31 -4.00 -4.55
CA VAL A 23 -5.00 -5.26 -4.88
C VAL A 23 -4.40 -5.84 -6.15
N LYS A 24 -3.91 -7.08 -6.06
CA LYS A 24 -3.36 -7.83 -7.19
C LYS A 24 -4.40 -8.77 -7.77
N HIS A 25 -5.05 -9.56 -6.91
CA HIS A 25 -6.07 -10.54 -7.29
C HIS A 25 -7.11 -10.70 -6.17
N ILE A 26 -8.32 -11.08 -6.56
CA ILE A 26 -9.38 -11.51 -5.64
C ILE A 26 -9.79 -12.92 -6.08
N TYR A 27 -9.60 -13.90 -5.20
CA TYR A 27 -9.98 -15.29 -5.44
C TYR A 27 -11.29 -15.58 -4.70
N SER A 28 -12.17 -16.32 -5.36
CA SER A 28 -13.32 -16.97 -4.72
C SER A 28 -13.05 -18.47 -4.72
N LEU A 29 -12.98 -19.06 -3.53
CA LEU A 29 -12.78 -20.49 -3.34
C LEU A 29 -14.16 -21.12 -3.15
N GLU A 30 -14.52 -22.06 -4.02
CA GLU A 30 -15.71 -22.87 -3.84
C GLU A 30 -15.34 -24.07 -2.96
N GLU A 31 -15.87 -24.13 -1.75
CA GLU A 31 -15.82 -25.34 -0.92
C GLU A 31 -17.06 -26.20 -1.20
N CYS A 32 -16.86 -27.52 -1.37
CA CYS A 32 -17.93 -28.48 -1.70
C CYS A 32 -19.10 -28.50 -0.70
N HIS A 33 -18.96 -27.92 0.50
CA HIS A 33 -19.95 -28.01 1.57
C HIS A 33 -20.09 -26.73 2.41
N HIS A 34 -20.37 -25.57 1.79
CA HIS A 34 -20.91 -24.31 2.36
C HIS A 34 -19.99 -23.08 2.15
N ALA A 35 -20.66 -21.97 1.80
CA ALA A 35 -20.21 -20.57 1.67
C ALA A 35 -18.78 -20.35 1.13
N GLY A 36 -18.68 -20.01 -0.16
CA GLY A 36 -17.40 -19.74 -0.80
C GLY A 36 -16.57 -18.70 -0.06
N ASN A 37 -15.33 -19.07 0.26
CA ASN A 37 -14.38 -18.21 0.95
C ASN A 37 -13.68 -17.29 -0.06
N LYS A 38 -13.71 -15.98 0.18
CA LYS A 38 -12.99 -15.01 -0.64
C LYS A 38 -11.64 -14.69 -0.02
N VAL A 39 -10.61 -14.59 -0.85
CA VAL A 39 -9.25 -14.25 -0.44
C VAL A 39 -8.74 -13.13 -1.35
N ILE A 40 -8.09 -12.14 -0.76
CA ILE A 40 -7.58 -10.97 -1.48
C ILE A 40 -6.05 -10.98 -1.39
N VAL A 41 -5.40 -10.89 -2.53
CA VAL A 41 -3.94 -10.83 -2.62
C VAL A 41 -3.51 -9.41 -2.90
N LEU A 42 -2.68 -8.86 -2.02
CA LEU A 42 -2.17 -7.50 -2.08
C LEU A 42 -0.67 -7.51 -2.39
N SER A 43 -0.22 -6.56 -3.21
CA SER A 43 1.19 -6.15 -3.26
C SER A 43 1.44 -5.13 -2.15
N PRO A 44 2.28 -5.42 -1.14
CA PRO A 44 2.51 -4.51 -0.03
C PRO A 44 3.24 -3.24 -0.50
N ILE A 45 3.02 -2.15 0.24
CA ILE A 45 3.70 -0.88 0.02
C ILE A 45 4.80 -0.72 1.06
N ALA A 46 6.05 -0.62 0.61
CA ALA A 46 7.19 -0.29 1.45
C ALA A 46 7.27 1.23 1.62
N ASN A 47 7.33 1.72 2.85
CA ASN A 47 7.46 3.14 3.13
C ASN A 47 8.93 3.52 2.96
N LEU A 48 9.22 4.29 1.91
CA LEU A 48 10.55 4.80 1.62
C LEU A 48 10.68 6.25 2.06
N PHE A 49 9.73 6.75 2.86
CA PHE A 49 9.70 8.14 3.29
C PHE A 49 11.07 8.50 3.87
N PRO A 50 11.78 9.43 3.23
CA PRO A 50 13.21 9.53 3.43
C PRO A 50 13.48 10.27 4.73
N GLN A 51 14.15 9.61 5.68
CA GLN A 51 14.97 10.28 6.69
C GLN A 51 16.27 10.87 6.07
N LYS A 52 16.45 10.83 4.74
CA LYS A 52 17.65 11.35 4.07
C LYS A 52 17.50 12.83 3.76
N PHE A 53 18.22 13.65 4.52
CA PHE A 53 18.17 15.11 4.54
C PHE A 53 18.90 15.81 3.37
N ASP A 54 19.72 15.10 2.59
CA ASP A 54 20.60 15.71 1.55
C ASP A 54 20.08 15.64 0.10
N LEU A 55 18.77 15.57 -0.10
CA LEU A 55 18.20 15.54 -1.45
C LEU A 55 17.55 16.88 -1.81
N SER A 56 17.68 17.28 -3.08
CA SER A 56 17.21 18.56 -3.64
C SER A 56 15.70 18.81 -3.44
N THR A 57 14.95 17.76 -3.10
CA THR A 57 13.49 17.79 -2.85
C THR A 57 13.13 17.95 -1.37
N SER A 58 14.08 18.34 -0.50
CA SER A 58 13.92 18.47 0.95
C SER A 58 12.69 19.30 1.38
N ARG A 59 12.44 20.46 0.75
CA ARG A 59 11.25 21.29 1.02
C ARG A 59 9.94 20.59 0.67
N PHE A 60 9.87 19.91 -0.47
CA PHE A 60 8.67 19.18 -0.86
C PHE A 60 8.41 18.00 0.09
N ARG A 61 9.46 17.25 0.45
CA ARG A 61 9.40 16.17 1.44
C ARG A 61 8.92 16.68 2.80
N TYR A 62 9.36 17.87 3.21
CA TYR A 62 8.87 18.51 4.42
C TYR A 62 7.35 18.79 4.37
N TYR A 63 6.82 19.26 3.23
CA TYR A 63 5.38 19.39 3.07
C TYR A 63 4.67 18.04 3.13
N LEU A 64 5.20 17.00 2.47
CA LEU A 64 4.62 15.66 2.56
C LEU A 64 4.58 15.14 4.00
N TYR A 65 5.63 15.40 4.78
CA TYR A 65 5.66 15.09 6.21
C TYR A 65 4.58 15.84 7.00
N ILE A 66 4.40 17.15 6.74
CA ILE A 66 3.34 17.96 7.37
C ILE A 66 1.96 17.37 7.05
N TYR A 67 1.71 17.06 5.77
CA TYR A 67 0.45 16.47 5.31
C TYR A 67 0.29 15.00 5.64
N LYS A 68 1.26 14.44 6.37
CA LYS A 68 1.24 13.05 6.82
C LYS A 68 1.19 12.05 5.67
N CYS A 69 1.65 12.43 4.48
CA CYS A 69 1.68 11.57 3.31
C CYS A 69 2.76 10.50 3.43
N VAL A 70 2.46 9.33 2.91
CA VAL A 70 3.41 8.22 2.80
C VAL A 70 3.95 8.24 1.37
N VAL A 71 5.28 8.22 1.25
CA VAL A 71 5.96 8.03 -0.03
C VAL A 71 6.64 6.67 0.05
N GLY A 72 6.25 5.78 -0.85
CA GLY A 72 6.71 4.41 -0.82
C GLY A 72 6.91 3.80 -2.20
N GLN A 73 7.15 2.51 -2.19
CA GLN A 73 7.26 1.70 -3.39
C GLN A 73 6.36 0.47 -3.24
N VAL A 74 5.63 0.15 -4.30
CA VAL A 74 4.84 -1.07 -4.37
C VAL A 74 5.77 -2.25 -4.66
N ASP A 75 5.81 -3.22 -3.76
CA ASP A 75 6.56 -4.45 -3.97
C ASP A 75 5.68 -5.48 -4.68
N HIS A 76 5.83 -5.58 -6.00
CA HIS A 76 5.08 -6.54 -6.82
C HIS A 76 5.56 -7.99 -6.71
N THR A 77 6.75 -8.20 -6.13
CA THR A 77 7.36 -9.52 -5.92
C THR A 77 6.80 -10.18 -4.67
N LYS A 78 6.41 -9.39 -3.67
CA LYS A 78 5.75 -9.87 -2.46
C LYS A 78 4.23 -9.93 -2.62
N ALA A 79 3.63 -10.80 -1.82
CA ALA A 79 2.20 -10.98 -1.73
C ALA A 79 1.79 -11.03 -0.26
N LEU A 80 0.81 -10.20 0.10
CA LEU A 80 0.13 -10.22 1.38
C LEU A 80 -1.28 -10.76 1.14
N VAL A 81 -1.59 -11.90 1.75
CA VAL A 81 -2.89 -12.55 1.62
C VAL A 81 -3.77 -12.11 2.79
N VAL A 82 -4.94 -11.58 2.50
CA VAL A 82 -5.88 -11.07 3.51
C VAL A 82 -7.29 -11.60 3.25
N ALA A 83 -8.07 -11.75 4.33
CA ALA A 83 -9.50 -11.96 4.23
C ALA A 83 -10.20 -10.63 3.92
N PRO A 84 -11.38 -10.64 3.28
CA PRO A 84 -12.19 -9.43 3.10
C PRO A 84 -12.51 -8.71 4.42
N SER A 85 -12.65 -9.46 5.52
CA SER A 85 -12.87 -8.92 6.87
C SER A 85 -11.69 -8.10 7.40
N ASP A 86 -10.48 -8.32 6.88
CA ASP A 86 -9.29 -7.58 7.30
C ASP A 86 -9.22 -6.20 6.62
N ILE A 87 -9.95 -5.99 5.52
CA ILE A 87 -9.97 -4.72 4.79
C ILE A 87 -10.92 -3.76 5.49
N PHE A 88 -10.35 -2.64 5.92
CA PHE A 88 -11.08 -1.60 6.62
C PHE A 88 -11.57 -0.49 5.68
N SER A 89 -10.76 -0.11 4.68
CA SER A 89 -11.07 1.02 3.79
C SER A 89 -10.26 0.98 2.49
N LEU A 90 -10.61 1.86 1.56
CA LEU A 90 -9.80 2.23 0.41
C LEU A 90 -8.90 3.43 0.76
N ALA A 91 -7.67 3.43 0.25
CA ALA A 91 -6.75 4.54 0.38
C ALA A 91 -6.68 5.33 -0.93
N ALA A 92 -6.72 6.66 -0.82
CA ALA A 92 -6.41 7.55 -1.93
C ALA A 92 -4.89 7.51 -2.18
N TYR A 93 -4.52 7.27 -3.43
CA TYR A 93 -3.13 7.12 -3.82
C TYR A 93 -2.87 7.74 -5.20
N PHE A 94 -1.60 7.97 -5.49
CA PHE A 94 -1.13 8.39 -6.79
C PHE A 94 0.19 7.68 -7.12
N PHE A 95 0.27 7.07 -8.31
CA PHE A 95 1.51 6.49 -8.80
C PHE A 95 2.46 7.59 -9.23
N LEU A 96 3.71 7.49 -8.77
CA LEU A 96 4.75 8.42 -9.14
C LEU A 96 5.44 7.94 -10.43
N PRO A 97 5.83 8.86 -11.32
CA PRO A 97 6.74 8.53 -12.42
C PRO A 97 8.03 7.92 -11.88
N SER A 98 8.70 7.13 -12.74
CA SER A 98 10.04 6.63 -12.44
C SER A 98 11.01 7.73 -12.01
N ASP A 99 11.94 7.37 -11.14
CA ASP A 99 12.97 8.22 -10.54
C ASP A 99 12.46 9.37 -9.67
N THR A 100 11.15 9.46 -9.43
CA THR A 100 10.58 10.44 -8.52
C THR A 100 11.05 10.16 -7.09
N PHE A 101 11.62 11.18 -6.44
CA PHE A 101 12.25 11.07 -5.12
C PHE A 101 13.39 10.03 -5.00
N GLY A 102 13.96 9.58 -6.13
CA GLY A 102 14.98 8.53 -6.17
C GLY A 102 14.40 7.11 -6.09
N ILE A 103 13.12 6.93 -6.39
CA ILE A 103 12.48 5.62 -6.51
C ILE A 103 12.44 5.23 -7.99
N GLU A 104 13.25 4.26 -8.39
CA GLU A 104 13.43 3.88 -9.80
C GLU A 104 12.11 3.48 -10.47
N THR A 105 11.32 2.62 -9.81
CA THR A 105 10.05 2.09 -10.36
C THR A 105 9.04 1.82 -9.26
N GLY A 106 7.75 1.83 -9.62
CA GLY A 106 6.67 1.46 -8.69
C GLY A 106 6.49 2.44 -7.52
N GLY A 107 6.99 3.67 -7.66
CA GLY A 107 6.81 4.72 -6.67
C GLY A 107 5.33 5.07 -6.49
N ILE A 108 4.93 5.29 -5.24
CA ILE A 108 3.56 5.62 -4.89
C ILE A 108 3.55 6.64 -3.75
N ILE A 109 2.61 7.58 -3.83
CA ILE A 109 2.26 8.44 -2.71
C ILE A 109 0.83 8.14 -2.30
N LEU A 110 0.58 8.07 -0.99
CA LEU A 110 -0.76 7.89 -0.45
C LEU A 110 -0.98 8.72 0.80
N VAL A 111 -2.24 9.03 1.07
CA VAL A 111 -2.65 9.64 2.34
C VAL A 111 -3.08 8.51 3.27
N PRO A 112 -2.39 8.32 4.42
CA PRO A 112 -2.76 7.27 5.34
C PRO A 112 -4.14 7.54 5.95
N PHE A 113 -4.87 6.45 6.17
CA PHE A 113 -6.09 6.37 6.94
C PHE A 113 -5.88 7.01 8.32
N GLU A 114 -6.84 7.84 8.76
CA GLU A 114 -6.80 8.64 10.00
C GLU A 114 -5.66 9.69 10.07
N HIS A 115 -4.97 9.99 8.96
CA HIS A 115 -3.87 10.96 8.90
C HIS A 115 -2.72 10.67 9.88
N GLN A 116 -2.59 9.43 10.34
CA GLN A 116 -1.43 9.00 11.11
C GLN A 116 -0.26 8.73 10.16
N ALA A 117 0.69 9.67 10.07
CA ALA A 117 1.89 9.52 9.23
C ALA A 117 2.82 8.37 9.63
N LEU A 118 2.63 7.83 10.83
CA LEU A 118 3.35 6.66 11.28
C LEU A 118 2.66 5.44 10.70
N LEU A 119 2.93 5.21 9.42
CA LEU A 119 2.86 3.87 8.89
C LEU A 119 4.01 3.11 9.56
N ASP A 120 3.69 2.41 10.65
CA ASP A 120 4.56 1.43 11.29
C ASP A 120 4.68 0.24 10.33
N ILE A 121 5.38 0.47 9.22
CA ILE A 121 5.73 -0.57 8.27
C ILE A 121 6.84 -1.31 8.95
N SER A 122 6.49 -2.47 9.50
CA SER A 122 7.44 -3.42 10.04
C SER A 122 8.62 -3.57 9.08
N ASN A 123 9.71 -2.88 9.38
CA ASN A 123 11.05 -3.38 9.13
C ASN A 123 11.23 -4.54 10.12
N ASN A 124 10.49 -5.63 9.89
CA ASN A 124 10.94 -6.91 10.43
C ASN A 124 12.09 -7.33 9.49
N PRO A 125 13.31 -7.54 10.03
CA PRO A 125 14.36 -8.22 9.28
C PRO A 125 13.91 -9.61 8.81
#